data_AF-A0A8J5NAH7-F1
#
_entry.id   AF-A0A8J5NAH7-F1
#
_cell.length_a   1.000
_cell.length_b   1.000
_cell.length_c   1.000
_cell.angle_alpha   90.00
_cell.angle_beta   90.00
_cell.angle_gamma   90.00
#
_symmetry.space_group_name_H-M   'P 1'
#
loop_
_entity.id
_entity.type
_entity.pdbx_description
1 polymer ?
#
loop_
_entity_poly.entity_id
_entity_poly.type
_entity_poly.pdbx_seq_one_letter_code
_entity_poly.pdbx_strand_id
1 'polypeptide(L)'
;MKLILLACLVALAAAAPRPDEDEAKILVDERQATADGNFNYRYETENGISEDRLGTPGSEGQSNMQGTFRAESPHLPQPHPLPAHAIEQIRVAEEQRAQGITFEK
;
A
#
# COMPACT_ATOMS: atom_id res chain seq x y z
N MET A 1 -42.97 9.70 -24.71
CA MET A 1 -42.06 10.87 -24.62
C MET A 1 -41.26 10.89 -23.33
N LYS A 2 -41.88 10.88 -22.13
CA LYS A 2 -41.14 10.83 -20.85
C LYS A 2 -40.19 9.63 -20.70
N LEU A 3 -40.59 8.43 -21.16
CA LEU A 3 -39.75 7.23 -21.09
C LEU A 3 -38.50 7.31 -21.97
N ILE A 4 -38.58 7.97 -23.13
CA ILE A 4 -37.43 8.16 -24.03
C ILE A 4 -36.43 9.12 -23.38
N LEU A 5 -36.92 10.23 -22.81
CA LEU A 5 -36.09 11.18 -22.08
C LEU A 5 -35.39 10.53 -20.87
N LEU A 6 -36.11 9.69 -20.12
CA LEU A 6 -35.54 8.95 -18.99
C LEU A 6 -34.45 7.97 -19.46
N ALA A 7 -34.69 7.23 -20.54
CA ALA A 7 -33.71 6.30 -21.11
C ALA A 7 -32.45 7.04 -21.61
N CYS A 8 -32.61 8.21 -22.25
CA CYS A 8 -31.48 9.05 -22.65
C CYS A 8 -30.67 9.54 -21.46
N LEU A 9 -31.32 9.95 -20.36
CA LEU A 9 -30.61 10.38 -19.14
C LEU A 9 -29.83 9.24 -18.48
N VAL A 10 -30.40 8.04 -18.42
CA VAL A 10 -29.70 6.86 -17.89
C VAL A 10 -28.51 6.48 -18.78
N ALA A 11 -28.68 6.53 -20.10
CA ALA A 11 -27.59 6.25 -21.04
C ALA A 11 -26.45 7.27 -20.91
N LEU A 12 -26.75 8.57 -20.76
CA LEU A 12 -25.74 9.60 -20.50
C LEU A 12 -25.02 9.37 -19.17
N ALA A 13 -25.74 9.00 -18.10
CA ALA A 13 -25.12 8.73 -16.80
C ALA A 13 -24.20 7.50 -16.83
N ALA A 14 -24.58 6.44 -17.56
CA ALA A 14 -23.75 5.24 -17.71
C ALA A 14 -22.51 5.44 -18.59
N ALA A 15 -22.58 6.38 -19.54
CA ALA A 15 -21.48 6.77 -20.42
C ALA A 15 -20.60 7.90 -19.86
N ALA A 16 -20.92 8.43 -18.67
CA ALA A 16 -20.09 9.43 -18.03
C ALA A 16 -18.69 8.85 -17.76
N PRO A 17 -17.61 9.64 -17.96
CA PRO A 17 -16.28 9.23 -17.59
C PRO A 17 -16.28 8.90 -16.10
N ARG A 18 -15.92 7.65 -15.78
CA ARG A 18 -15.67 7.24 -14.40
C ARG A 18 -14.28 7.71 -14.03
N PRO A 19 -14.03 8.15 -12.78
CA PRO A 19 -12.67 8.36 -12.33
C PRO A 19 -11.88 7.07 -12.56
N ASP A 20 -10.72 7.17 -13.17
CA ASP A 20 -9.85 6.03 -13.43
C ASP A 20 -9.40 5.48 -12.07
N GLU A 21 -9.97 4.35 -11.65
CA GLU A 21 -9.58 3.68 -10.39
C GLU A 21 -8.14 3.15 -10.45
N ASP A 22 -7.55 3.12 -11.65
CA ASP A 22 -6.16 2.74 -11.90
C ASP A 22 -5.18 3.93 -11.79
N GLU A 23 -5.68 5.17 -11.61
CA GLU A 23 -4.84 6.35 -11.45
C GLU A 23 -4.63 6.68 -9.96
N ALA A 24 -3.39 6.56 -9.50
CA ALA A 24 -3.02 6.92 -8.14
C ALA A 24 -2.30 8.27 -8.12
N LYS A 25 -2.79 9.21 -7.30
CA LYS A 25 -2.11 10.50 -7.08
C LYS A 25 -0.82 10.32 -6.29
N ILE A 26 0.17 11.13 -6.63
CA ILE A 26 1.42 11.22 -5.89
C ILE A 26 1.21 12.13 -4.67
N LEU A 27 1.54 11.62 -3.47
CA LEU A 27 1.51 12.34 -2.20
C LEU A 27 2.87 12.96 -1.88
N VAL A 28 3.96 12.25 -2.19
CA VAL A 28 5.34 12.69 -1.96
C VAL A 28 6.13 12.42 -3.23
N ASP A 29 6.91 13.41 -3.66
CA ASP A 29 7.95 13.26 -4.70
C ASP A 29 9.15 14.12 -4.34
N GLU A 30 10.19 13.46 -3.83
CA GLU A 30 11.46 14.09 -3.48
C GLU A 30 12.55 13.41 -4.29
N ARG A 31 13.32 14.19 -5.07
CA ARG A 31 14.43 13.67 -5.86
C ARG A 31 15.60 14.62 -5.78
N GLN A 32 16.77 14.06 -5.56
CA GLN A 32 18.02 14.79 -5.55
C GLN A 32 19.07 14.00 -6.32
N ALA A 33 19.84 14.70 -7.15
CA ALA A 33 21.00 14.14 -7.83
C ALA A 33 22.17 15.11 -7.70
N THR A 34 23.37 14.56 -7.54
CA THR A 34 24.62 15.30 -7.45
C THR A 34 25.45 15.04 -8.71
N ALA A 35 26.29 15.99 -9.10
CA ALA A 35 27.19 15.86 -10.26
C ALA A 35 28.14 14.65 -10.15
N ASP A 36 28.46 14.23 -8.93
CA ASP A 36 29.31 13.07 -8.64
C ASP A 36 28.62 11.72 -8.91
N GLY A 37 27.38 11.71 -9.42
CA GLY A 37 26.64 10.49 -9.73
C GLY A 37 25.90 9.86 -8.54
N ASN A 38 25.95 10.49 -7.37
CA ASN A 38 25.08 10.15 -6.25
C ASN A 38 23.66 10.65 -6.52
N PHE A 39 22.65 9.85 -6.16
CA PHE A 39 21.26 10.27 -6.20
C PHE A 39 20.48 9.69 -5.03
N ASN A 40 19.39 10.35 -4.67
CA ASN A 40 18.37 9.79 -3.80
C ASN A 40 17.00 10.20 -4.32
N TYR A 41 16.02 9.32 -4.13
CA TYR A 41 14.63 9.66 -4.36
C TYR A 41 13.71 8.95 -3.39
N ARG A 42 12.59 9.61 -3.12
CA ARG A 42 11.49 9.08 -2.33
C ARG A 42 10.19 9.48 -2.99
N TYR A 43 9.32 8.50 -3.24
CA TYR A 43 7.96 8.78 -3.68
C TYR A 43 6.93 7.93 -2.95
N GLU A 44 5.74 8.49 -2.82
CA GLU A 44 4.57 7.84 -2.19
C GLU A 44 3.32 8.19 -2.98
N THR A 45 2.46 7.22 -3.21
CA THR A 45 1.17 7.39 -3.88
C THR A 45 0.01 7.18 -2.91
N GLU A 46 -1.16 7.70 -3.24
CA GLU A 46 -2.34 7.65 -2.36
C GLU A 46 -2.87 6.23 -2.13
N ASN A 47 -2.58 5.28 -3.02
CA ASN A 47 -2.89 3.86 -2.87
C ASN A 47 -1.80 3.09 -2.10
N GLY A 48 -0.83 3.76 -1.48
CA GLY A 48 0.13 3.13 -0.56
C GLY A 48 1.32 2.45 -1.22
N ILE A 49 1.55 2.69 -2.52
CA ILE A 49 2.82 2.34 -3.17
C ILE A 49 3.86 3.36 -2.71
N SER A 50 5.02 2.88 -2.29
CA SER A 50 6.12 3.75 -1.91
C SER A 50 7.47 3.16 -2.22
N GLU A 51 8.43 4.04 -2.48
CA GLU A 51 9.82 3.69 -2.70
C GLU A 51 10.75 4.73 -2.09
N ASP A 52 11.81 4.27 -1.46
CA ASP A 52 12.93 5.07 -0.99
C ASP A 52 14.21 4.46 -1.56
N ARG A 53 15.02 5.26 -2.24
CA ARG A 53 16.23 4.79 -2.90
C ARG A 53 17.39 5.75 -2.72
N LEU A 54 18.56 5.18 -2.41
CA LEU A 54 19.86 5.81 -2.51
C LEU A 54 20.68 5.12 -3.61
N GLY A 55 21.35 5.92 -4.44
CA GLY A 55 22.27 5.48 -5.46
C GLY A 55 23.66 6.12 -5.29
N THR A 56 24.71 5.31 -5.44
CA THR A 56 26.10 5.77 -5.48
C THR A 56 26.86 5.16 -6.66
N PRO A 57 27.86 5.84 -7.23
CA PRO A 57 28.71 5.26 -8.27
C PRO A 57 29.52 4.06 -7.73
N GLY A 58 29.61 3.01 -8.54
CA GLY A 58 30.48 1.86 -8.34
C GLY A 58 31.80 2.00 -9.09
N SER A 59 32.76 1.14 -8.76
CA SER A 59 34.13 1.19 -9.29
C SER A 59 34.27 0.93 -10.79
N GLU A 60 33.29 0.25 -11.39
CA GLU A 60 33.24 -0.09 -12.82
C GLU A 60 32.29 0.86 -13.59
N GLY A 61 31.91 2.00 -12.99
CA GLY A 61 30.95 2.94 -13.58
C GLY A 61 29.48 2.50 -13.48
N GLN A 62 29.18 1.41 -12.76
CA GLN A 62 27.82 1.02 -12.42
C GLN A 62 27.22 1.94 -11.34
N SER A 63 25.90 1.90 -11.16
CA SER A 63 25.25 2.52 -9.99
C SER A 63 24.89 1.45 -8.97
N ASN A 64 25.43 1.57 -7.77
CA ASN A 64 25.02 0.76 -6.62
C ASN A 64 23.75 1.38 -6.04
N MET A 65 22.68 0.59 -5.92
CA MET A 65 21.38 1.06 -5.46
C MET A 65 20.93 0.27 -4.24
N GLN A 66 20.49 0.98 -3.21
CA GLN A 66 19.93 0.42 -1.98
C GLN A 66 18.67 1.19 -1.58
N GLY A 67 17.76 0.53 -0.88
CA GLY A 67 16.50 1.17 -0.50
C GLY A 67 15.41 0.18 -0.12
N THR A 68 14.20 0.72 0.00
CA THR A 68 12.99 -0.04 0.29
C THR A 68 11.96 0.22 -0.79
N PHE A 69 11.11 -0.78 -1.01
CA PHE A 69 9.97 -0.67 -1.90
C PHE A 69 8.78 -1.37 -1.27
N ARG A 70 7.62 -0.74 -1.37
CA ARG A 70 6.34 -1.29 -0.97
C ARG A 70 5.39 -1.23 -2.15
N ALA A 71 5.01 -2.40 -2.65
CA ALA A 71 3.89 -2.53 -3.57
C ALA A 71 2.58 -2.66 -2.79
N GLU A 72 1.51 -2.18 -3.42
CA GLU A 72 0.14 -2.46 -3.02
C GLU A 72 -0.53 -3.16 -4.22
N SER A 73 -1.07 -4.35 -3.99
CA SER A 73 -1.81 -5.10 -5.02
C SER A 73 -2.69 -6.18 -4.38
N PRO A 74 -3.91 -6.41 -4.90
CA PRO A 74 -4.77 -7.51 -4.48
C PRO A 74 -4.16 -8.90 -4.69
N HIS A 75 -3.14 -9.02 -5.54
CA HIS A 75 -2.44 -10.28 -5.83
C HIS A 75 -1.22 -10.52 -4.95
N LEU A 76 -0.91 -9.61 -4.03
CA LEU A 76 0.13 -9.85 -3.03
C LEU A 76 -0.28 -11.03 -2.14
N PRO A 77 0.68 -11.87 -1.70
CA PRO A 77 0.41 -12.92 -0.74
C PRO A 77 -0.29 -12.35 0.48
N GLN A 78 -1.50 -12.81 0.75
CA GLN A 78 -2.19 -12.47 1.98
C GLN A 78 -1.62 -13.33 3.12
N PRO A 79 -1.48 -12.77 4.34
CA PRO A 79 -1.12 -13.56 5.50
C PRO A 79 -2.15 -14.67 5.71
N HIS A 80 -1.69 -15.85 6.14
CA HIS A 80 -2.58 -16.95 6.47
C HIS A 80 -3.50 -16.54 7.63
N PRO A 81 -4.74 -17.07 7.69
CA PRO A 81 -5.61 -16.84 8.83
C PRO A 81 -4.95 -17.36 10.11
N LEU A 82 -5.20 -16.68 11.23
CA LEU A 82 -4.72 -17.13 12.53
C LEU A 82 -5.16 -18.58 12.77
N PRO A 83 -4.26 -19.48 13.22
CA PRO A 83 -4.64 -20.84 13.50
C PRO A 83 -5.63 -20.88 14.67
N ALA A 84 -6.58 -21.83 14.63
CA ALA A 84 -7.66 -21.91 15.63
C ALA A 84 -7.15 -21.96 17.08
N HIS A 85 -6.05 -22.67 17.34
CA HIS A 85 -5.47 -22.75 18.68
C HIS A 85 -4.94 -21.40 19.19
N ALA A 86 -4.46 -20.51 18.31
CA ALA A 86 -3.99 -19.18 18.70
C ALA A 86 -5.18 -18.30 19.12
N ILE A 87 -6.30 -18.40 18.40
CA ILE A 87 -7.56 -17.74 18.78
C ILE A 87 -8.03 -18.25 20.15
N GLU A 88 -7.97 -19.57 20.37
CA GLU A 88 -8.31 -20.16 21.67
C GLU A 88 -7.37 -19.72 22.80
N GLN A 89 -6.06 -19.65 22.54
CA GLN A 89 -5.09 -19.14 23.51
C GLN A 89 -5.37 -17.68 23.90
N ILE A 90 -5.71 -16.84 22.92
CA ILE A 90 -6.11 -15.45 23.18
C ILE A 90 -7.36 -15.41 24.06
N ARG A 91 -8.40 -16.19 23.73
CA ARG A 91 -9.63 -16.29 24.54
C ARG A 91 -9.33 -16.71 25.98
N VAL A 92 -8.54 -17.76 26.16
CA VAL A 92 -8.17 -18.25 27.50
C VAL A 92 -7.34 -17.22 28.26
N ALA A 93 -6.42 -16.52 27.60
CA ALA A 93 -5.62 -15.46 28.23
C ALA A 93 -6.49 -14.27 28.67
N GLU A 94 -7.49 -13.87 27.86
CA GLU A 94 -8.46 -12.84 28.22
C GLU A 94 -9.33 -13.25 29.42
N GLU A 95 -9.79 -14.51 29.47
CA GLU A 95 -10.52 -15.07 30.61
C GLU A 95 -9.68 -15.05 31.90
N GLN A 96 -8.42 -15.49 31.81
CA GLN A 96 -7.49 -15.47 32.94
C GLN A 96 -7.25 -14.04 33.44
N ARG A 97 -7.10 -13.09 32.51
CA ARG A 97 -6.95 -11.67 32.84
C ARG A 97 -8.20 -11.11 33.52
N ALA A 98 -9.40 -11.46 33.05
CA ALA A 98 -10.66 -11.08 33.68
C ALA A 98 -10.82 -11.68 35.09
N GLN A 99 -10.24 -12.85 35.32
CA GLN A 99 -10.18 -13.51 36.62
C GLN A 99 -9.07 -12.96 37.54
N GLY A 100 -8.27 -12.00 37.07
CA GLY A 100 -7.17 -11.41 37.85
C GLY A 100 -5.98 -12.35 38.06
N ILE A 101 -5.86 -13.40 37.23
CA ILE A 101 -4.75 -14.36 37.32
C ILE A 101 -3.49 -13.68 36.78
N THR A 102 -2.48 -13.52 37.65
CA THR A 102 -1.14 -13.04 37.31
C THR A 102 -0.14 -14.18 37.45
N PHE A 103 0.65 -14.42 36.41
CA PHE A 103 1.75 -15.38 36.48
C PHE A 103 3.01 -14.64 36.95
N GLU A 104 3.45 -14.91 38.17
CA GLU A 104 4.78 -14.48 38.61
C GLU A 104 5.85 -15.29 37.85
N LYS A 105 6.97 -14.62 37.56
CA LYS A 105 8.00 -15.08 36.64
C LYS A 105 8.88 -16.18 37.23
#